data_AF-A0A504Z5F1-F1
#
_entry.id   AF-A0A504Z5F1-F1
#
_cell.length_a   1.000
_cell.length_b   1.000
_cell.length_c   1.000
_cell.angle_alpha   90.00
_cell.angle_beta   90.00
_cell.angle_gamma   90.00
#
_symmetry.space_group_name_H-M   'P 1'
#
loop_
_entity.id
_entity.type
_entity.pdbx_description
1 polymer ?
#
loop_
_entity_poly.entity_id
_entity_poly.type
_entity_poly.pdbx_seq_one_letter_code
_entity_poly.pdbx_strand_id
1 'polypeptide(L)'
;MSAGRAVPLLTLISPVARILRCRGIHLGDRRFAGHAHWQNVKHTKDANDKLKSKASSYYYRAVQIAVKAGGGNRDPKLNQHLAAVLAEAKANSVPSSTLQRALKAENTTDPYLVEVQAQGGLFILIESCAYPITPERQRLASVVKKYG
;
A
#
# COMPACT_ATOMS: atom_id res chain seq x y z
N MET A 1 -64.82 -54.85 -35.86
CA MET A 1 -64.91 -54.82 -34.39
C MET A 1 -64.21 -53.54 -33.94
N SER A 2 -64.93 -52.41 -33.91
CA SER A 2 -65.70 -51.83 -32.79
C SER A 2 -64.86 -50.95 -31.86
N ALA A 3 -65.47 -49.82 -31.46
CA ALA A 3 -65.02 -48.72 -30.59
C ALA A 3 -64.06 -47.70 -31.23
N GLY A 4 -64.33 -46.39 -31.32
CA GLY A 4 -65.37 -45.55 -30.72
C GLY A 4 -64.82 -44.68 -29.59
N ARG A 5 -64.74 -43.36 -29.86
CA ARG A 5 -64.73 -42.19 -28.93
C ARG A 5 -63.48 -41.92 -28.08
N ALA A 6 -62.86 -40.75 -28.31
CA ALA A 6 -62.98 -39.56 -27.44
C ALA A 6 -61.91 -38.50 -27.83
N VAL A 7 -62.34 -37.29 -28.15
CA VAL A 7 -61.50 -36.07 -28.12
C VAL A 7 -61.69 -35.45 -26.73
N PRO A 8 -60.68 -34.84 -26.08
CA PRO A 8 -60.67 -33.37 -26.13
C PRO A 8 -59.29 -32.70 -26.03
N LEU A 9 -59.20 -31.56 -26.71
CA LEU A 9 -58.68 -30.28 -26.21
C LEU A 9 -57.42 -30.33 -25.30
N LEU A 10 -56.25 -30.00 -25.85
CA LEU A 10 -55.43 -28.88 -25.37
C LEU A 10 -54.16 -28.70 -26.22
N THR A 11 -53.74 -27.44 -26.31
CA THR A 11 -52.39 -26.95 -26.65
C THR A 11 -52.07 -26.75 -28.14
N LEU A 12 -52.55 -25.61 -28.63
CA LEU A 12 -51.85 -24.72 -29.56
C LEU A 12 -50.35 -24.66 -29.27
N ILE A 13 -49.51 -25.24 -30.14
CA ILE A 13 -48.15 -24.74 -30.34
C ILE A 13 -47.83 -24.88 -31.83
N SER A 14 -48.08 -23.78 -32.56
CA SER A 14 -47.58 -23.56 -33.92
C SER A 14 -46.07 -23.80 -33.98
N PRO A 15 -45.55 -24.71 -34.82
CA PRO A 15 -44.13 -24.76 -35.09
C PRO A 15 -43.82 -23.79 -36.24
N VAL A 16 -42.62 -23.21 -36.19
CA VAL A 16 -42.01 -22.43 -37.27
C VAL A 16 -42.34 -20.93 -37.30
N ALA A 17 -42.15 -20.25 -36.17
CA ALA A 17 -41.47 -18.96 -36.20
C ALA A 17 -40.12 -19.15 -35.54
N ARG A 18 -39.09 -19.43 -36.36
CA ARG A 18 -37.69 -19.45 -35.95
C ARG A 18 -37.29 -18.00 -35.64
N ILE A 19 -37.69 -17.54 -34.45
CA ILE A 19 -37.25 -16.28 -33.86
C ILE A 19 -35.72 -16.36 -33.80
N LEU A 20 -35.09 -15.54 -34.63
CA LEU A 20 -33.71 -15.12 -34.45
C LEU A 20 -33.58 -14.68 -32.99
N ARG A 21 -32.92 -15.51 -32.16
CA ARG A 21 -32.37 -15.01 -30.91
C ARG A 21 -31.26 -14.05 -31.29
N CYS A 22 -31.63 -12.79 -31.49
CA CYS A 22 -30.71 -11.69 -31.34
C CYS A 22 -30.24 -11.74 -29.88
N ARG A 23 -29.14 -12.47 -29.62
CA ARG A 23 -28.32 -12.21 -28.45
C ARG A 23 -27.92 -10.75 -28.60
N GLY A 24 -28.53 -9.87 -27.80
CA GLY A 24 -28.12 -8.48 -27.71
C GLY A 24 -26.65 -8.46 -27.30
N ILE A 25 -25.76 -8.29 -28.28
CA ILE A 25 -24.36 -8.01 -28.03
C ILE A 25 -24.36 -6.66 -27.33
N HIS A 26 -24.17 -6.65 -26.02
CA HIS A 26 -23.84 -5.43 -25.32
C HIS A 26 -22.43 -5.04 -25.77
N LEU A 27 -22.34 -4.37 -26.93
CA LEU A 27 -21.16 -3.63 -27.35
C LEU A 27 -21.12 -2.37 -26.49
N GLY A 28 -20.76 -2.54 -25.21
CA GLY A 28 -20.25 -1.44 -24.43
C GLY A 28 -18.94 -1.02 -25.09
N ASP A 29 -18.96 0.13 -25.76
CA ASP A 29 -17.76 0.73 -26.33
C ASP A 29 -16.68 0.78 -25.22
N ARG A 30 -15.54 0.10 -25.43
CA ARG A 30 -14.42 0.19 -24.51
C ARG A 30 -13.87 1.60 -24.63
N ARG A 31 -14.47 2.53 -23.89
CA ARG A 31 -13.97 3.89 -23.73
C ARG A 31 -12.66 3.79 -22.97
N PHE A 32 -11.55 3.60 -23.69
CA PHE A 32 -10.23 3.80 -23.13
C PHE A 32 -10.13 5.25 -22.66
N ALA A 33 -9.45 5.46 -21.53
CA ALA A 33 -9.28 6.79 -20.94
C ALA A 33 -8.53 7.72 -21.91
N GLY A 34 -9.26 8.41 -22.78
CA GLY A 34 -8.75 9.39 -23.73
C GLY A 34 -8.56 10.76 -23.07
N HIS A 35 -7.48 11.45 -23.47
CA HIS A 35 -7.11 12.84 -23.14
C HIS A 35 -6.44 13.13 -21.78
N ALA A 36 -6.46 12.21 -20.81
CA ALA A 36 -5.84 12.39 -19.50
C ALA A 36 -4.58 11.53 -19.27
N HIS A 37 -3.85 11.20 -20.34
CA HIS A 37 -2.70 10.29 -20.27
C HIS A 37 -1.67 10.71 -19.22
N TRP A 38 -1.29 12.00 -19.21
CA TRP A 38 -0.32 12.49 -18.23
C TRP A 38 -0.86 12.48 -16.79
N GLN A 39 -2.16 12.75 -16.59
CA GLN A 39 -2.77 12.69 -15.25
C GLN A 39 -2.77 11.25 -14.72
N ASN A 40 -3.14 10.27 -15.54
CA ASN A 40 -3.14 8.86 -15.15
C ASN A 40 -1.72 8.33 -14.87
N VAL A 41 -0.75 8.69 -15.73
CA VAL A 41 0.68 8.36 -15.52
C VAL A 41 1.18 9.00 -14.22
N LYS A 42 0.84 10.27 -13.98
CA LYS A 42 1.21 10.97 -12.74
C LYS A 42 0.62 10.28 -11.52
N HIS A 43 -0.68 9.98 -11.48
CA HIS A 43 -1.30 9.33 -10.32
C HIS A 43 -0.67 7.97 -10.01
N THR A 44 -0.40 7.17 -11.04
CA THR A 44 0.25 5.87 -10.90
C THR A 44 1.68 6.01 -10.41
N LYS A 45 2.43 6.96 -10.98
CA LYS A 45 3.82 7.24 -10.58
C LYS A 45 3.89 7.78 -9.16
N ASP A 46 3.04 8.74 -8.81
CA ASP A 46 2.99 9.36 -7.48
C ASP A 46 2.67 8.31 -6.40
N ALA A 47 1.77 7.35 -6.67
CA ALA A 47 1.48 6.25 -5.76
C ALA A 47 2.71 5.34 -5.55
N ASN A 48 3.38 4.97 -6.64
CA ASN A 48 4.58 4.13 -6.58
C ASN A 48 5.77 4.85 -5.90
N ASP A 49 5.96 6.14 -6.17
CA ASP A 49 7.02 6.96 -5.57
C ASP A 49 6.78 7.15 -4.06
N LYS A 50 5.52 7.26 -3.63
CA LYS A 50 5.15 7.25 -2.20
C LYS A 50 5.50 5.93 -1.52
N LEU A 51 5.32 4.79 -2.19
CA LEU A 51 5.68 3.48 -1.64
C LEU A 51 7.20 3.32 -1.54
N LYS A 52 7.93 3.68 -2.61
CA LYS A 52 9.41 3.62 -2.63
C LYS A 52 10.05 4.55 -1.59
N SER A 53 9.53 5.76 -1.42
CA SER A 53 10.03 6.71 -0.41
C SER A 53 9.78 6.24 1.02
N LYS A 54 8.63 5.61 1.29
CA LYS A 54 8.36 4.96 2.59
C LYS A 54 9.35 3.84 2.88
N ALA A 55 9.55 2.91 1.93
CA ALA A 55 10.52 1.82 2.09
C ALA A 55 11.94 2.34 2.31
N SER A 56 12.38 3.33 1.52
CA SER A 56 13.71 3.93 1.66
C SER A 56 13.91 4.59 3.02
N SER A 57 12.88 5.28 3.53
CA SER A 57 12.92 5.93 4.85
C SER A 57 12.95 4.92 5.99
N TYR A 58 12.24 3.80 5.84
CA TYR A 58 12.24 2.70 6.81
C TYR A 58 13.63 2.07 6.92
N TYR A 59 14.21 1.63 5.79
CA TYR A 59 15.53 1.00 5.80
C TYR A 59 16.65 1.95 6.23
N TYR A 60 16.53 3.25 5.93
CA TYR A 60 17.46 4.26 6.44
C TYR A 60 17.53 4.24 7.97
N ARG A 61 16.38 4.21 8.65
CA ARG A 61 16.31 4.17 10.12
C ARG A 61 16.73 2.82 10.68
N ALA A 62 16.33 1.73 10.04
CA ALA A 62 16.70 0.37 10.45
C ALA A 62 18.24 0.18 10.45
N VAL A 63 18.93 0.72 9.46
CA VAL A 63 20.41 0.72 9.41
C VAL A 63 21.00 1.51 10.58
N GLN A 64 20.46 2.68 10.90
CA GLN A 64 20.96 3.48 12.04
C GLN A 64 20.76 2.75 13.38
N ILE A 65 19.61 2.12 13.58
CA ILE A 65 19.32 1.32 14.77
C ILE A 65 20.27 0.12 14.86
N ALA A 66 20.51 -0.57 13.75
CA ALA A 66 21.43 -1.71 13.69
C ALA A 66 22.88 -1.32 14.02
N VAL A 67 23.36 -0.18 13.51
CA VAL A 67 24.69 0.36 13.83
C VAL A 67 24.80 0.69 15.32
N LYS A 68 23.76 1.31 15.89
CA LYS A 68 23.73 1.65 17.31
C LYS A 68 23.71 0.41 18.20
N ALA A 69 22.91 -0.61 17.86
CA ALA A 69 22.87 -1.88 18.56
C ALA A 69 24.22 -2.62 18.55
N GLY A 70 25.00 -2.45 17.47
CA GLY A 70 26.35 -3.01 17.33
C GLY A 70 27.47 -2.19 17.99
N GLY A 71 27.14 -1.29 18.93
CA GLY A 71 28.13 -0.46 19.63
C GLY A 71 28.78 0.62 18.76
N GLY A 72 28.14 1.02 17.67
CA GLY A 72 28.68 2.01 16.73
C GLY A 72 29.57 1.42 15.63
N ASN A 73 29.75 0.09 15.59
CA ASN A 73 30.47 -0.58 14.51
C ASN A 73 29.65 -0.52 13.20
N ARG A 74 30.20 0.21 12.23
CA ARG A 74 29.60 0.43 10.89
C ARG A 74 29.99 -0.64 9.88
N ASP A 75 30.81 -1.61 10.29
CA ASP A 75 31.29 -2.67 9.42
C ASP A 75 30.33 -3.87 9.39
N PRO A 76 29.80 -4.25 8.21
CA PRO A 76 28.86 -5.38 8.08
C PRO A 76 29.45 -6.75 8.41
N LYS A 77 30.79 -6.86 8.48
CA LYS A 77 31.48 -8.12 8.84
C LYS A 77 31.46 -8.38 10.34
N LEU A 78 31.45 -7.31 11.14
CA LEU A 78 31.49 -7.39 12.60
C LEU A 78 30.07 -7.38 13.20
N ASN A 79 29.09 -6.83 12.47
CA ASN A 79 27.70 -6.73 12.89
C ASN A 79 26.78 -7.52 11.95
N GLN A 80 26.38 -8.72 12.39
CA GLN A 80 25.48 -9.60 11.63
C GLN A 80 24.10 -8.97 11.39
N HIS A 81 23.57 -8.22 12.36
CA HIS A 81 22.29 -7.54 12.24
C HIS A 81 22.34 -6.46 11.14
N LEU A 82 23.43 -5.68 11.09
CA LEU A 82 23.65 -4.70 10.03
C LEU A 82 23.74 -5.39 8.66
N ALA A 83 24.44 -6.51 8.56
CA ALA A 83 24.55 -7.28 7.33
C ALA A 83 23.18 -7.77 6.82
N ALA A 84 22.34 -8.29 7.71
CA ALA A 84 20.97 -8.73 7.37
C ALA A 84 20.11 -7.57 6.84
N VAL A 85 20.07 -6.44 7.55
CA VAL A 85 19.31 -5.25 7.12
C VAL A 85 19.80 -4.72 5.78
N LEU A 86 21.11 -4.72 5.51
CA LEU A 86 21.66 -4.32 4.22
C LEU A 86 21.28 -5.26 3.08
N ALA A 87 21.16 -6.56 3.34
CA ALA A 87 20.70 -7.54 2.36
C ALA A 87 19.21 -7.34 2.04
N GLU A 88 18.36 -7.16 3.07
CA GLU A 88 16.93 -6.88 2.92
C GLU A 88 16.66 -5.57 2.18
N ALA A 89 17.43 -4.51 2.49
CA ALA A 89 17.30 -3.23 1.80
C ALA A 89 17.63 -3.33 0.31
N LYS A 90 18.66 -4.11 -0.06
CA LYS A 90 19.00 -4.38 -1.46
C LYS A 90 17.90 -5.17 -2.17
N ALA A 91 17.31 -6.17 -1.49
CA ALA A 91 16.17 -6.92 -2.03
C ALA A 91 14.95 -6.02 -2.31
N ASN A 92 14.74 -5.00 -1.49
CA ASN A 92 13.66 -4.02 -1.64
C ASN A 92 14.01 -2.82 -2.56
N SER A 93 15.04 -2.95 -3.40
CA SER A 93 15.45 -1.93 -4.38
C SER A 93 15.76 -0.55 -3.76
N VAL A 94 16.26 -0.52 -2.51
CA VAL A 94 16.71 0.73 -1.88
C VAL A 94 18.01 1.21 -2.53
N PRO A 95 18.13 2.49 -2.91
CA PRO A 95 19.36 3.04 -3.49
C PRO A 95 20.57 2.91 -2.54
N SER A 96 21.72 2.55 -3.09
CA SER A 96 22.98 2.44 -2.33
C SER A 96 23.41 3.77 -1.70
N SER A 97 23.10 4.91 -2.33
CA SER A 97 23.35 6.25 -1.79
C SER A 97 22.63 6.50 -0.47
N THR A 98 21.40 6.02 -0.33
CA THR A 98 20.63 6.09 0.92
C THR A 98 21.27 5.25 2.02
N LEU A 99 21.75 4.05 1.68
CA LEU A 99 22.42 3.16 2.63
C LEU A 99 23.75 3.74 3.11
N GLN A 100 24.56 4.28 2.19
CA GLN A 100 25.82 4.95 2.54
C GLN A 100 25.58 6.18 3.42
N ARG A 101 24.52 6.95 3.16
CA ARG A 101 24.13 8.08 4.01
C ARG A 101 23.74 7.62 5.42
N ALA A 102 23.02 6.51 5.54
CA ALA A 102 22.64 5.93 6.83
C ALA A 102 23.88 5.48 7.62
N LEU A 103 24.85 4.83 6.97
CA LEU A 103 26.10 4.39 7.60
C LEU A 103 26.96 5.55 8.10
N LYS A 104 27.00 6.66 7.35
CA LYS A 104 27.77 7.87 7.73
C LYS A 104 27.07 8.73 8.78
N ALA A 105 25.81 8.47 9.08
CA ALA A 105 25.08 9.27 10.05
C ALA A 105 25.65 9.07 11.46
N GLU A 106 25.89 10.17 12.17
CA GLU A 106 26.39 10.18 13.56
C GLU A 106 25.27 10.48 14.56
N ASN A 107 24.30 11.30 14.16
CA ASN A 107 23.17 11.68 14.99
C ASN A 107 22.11 10.58 15.02
N THR A 108 22.23 9.65 15.95
CA THR A 108 21.23 8.60 16.22
C THR A 108 20.66 8.75 17.62
N THR A 109 19.50 9.39 17.72
CA THR A 109 18.76 9.55 18.99
C THR A 109 18.10 8.24 19.39
N ASP A 110 18.07 7.94 20.69
CA ASP A 110 17.32 6.82 21.23
C ASP A 110 15.83 6.96 20.94
N PRO A 111 15.12 5.85 20.63
CA PRO A 111 13.67 5.90 20.55
C PRO A 111 13.11 6.35 21.90
N TYR A 112 12.26 7.37 21.88
CA TYR A 112 11.53 7.85 23.05
C TYR A 112 10.03 7.73 22.81
N LEU A 113 9.30 7.56 23.90
CA LEU A 113 7.84 7.46 23.88
C LEU A 113 7.25 8.85 24.00
N VAL A 114 6.39 9.20 23.05
CA VAL A 114 5.57 10.40 23.09
C VAL A 114 4.13 9.99 23.31
N GLU A 115 3.61 10.38 24.46
CA GLU A 115 2.17 10.35 24.72
C GLU A 115 1.49 11.53 24.03
N VAL A 116 0.41 11.24 23.31
CA VAL A 116 -0.47 12.24 22.69
C VAL A 116 -1.92 11.88 22.99
N GLN A 117 -2.68 12.86 23.46
CA GLN A 117 -4.11 12.71 23.66
C GLN A 117 -4.85 12.95 22.34
N ALA A 118 -5.66 11.97 21.94
CA ALA A 118 -6.58 12.07 20.82
C ALA A 118 -7.97 12.54 21.27
N GLN A 119 -8.82 12.88 20.30
CA GLN A 119 -10.20 13.25 20.59
C GLN A 119 -10.94 12.09 21.28
N GLY A 120 -11.88 12.41 22.16
CA GLY A 120 -12.63 11.41 22.92
C GLY A 120 -11.86 10.80 24.11
N GLY A 121 -10.72 11.37 24.52
CA GLY A 121 -10.00 10.94 25.71
C GLY A 121 -9.11 9.72 25.53
N LEU A 122 -8.86 9.29 24.28
CA LEU A 122 -7.93 8.21 23.97
C LEU A 122 -6.49 8.70 24.05
N PHE A 123 -5.59 7.91 24.65
CA PHE A 123 -4.16 8.18 24.67
C PHE A 123 -3.43 7.28 23.67
N ILE A 124 -2.64 7.90 22.79
CA ILE A 124 -1.81 7.22 21.81
C ILE A 124 -0.36 7.32 22.28
N LEU A 125 0.30 6.17 22.39
CA LEU A 125 1.74 6.07 22.65
C LEU A 125 2.46 5.92 21.31
N ILE A 126 3.34 6.85 21.00
CA ILE A 126 4.08 6.90 19.74
C ILE A 126 5.57 6.79 20.05
N GLU A 127 6.22 5.75 19.53
CA GLU A 127 7.67 5.67 19.51
C GLU A 127 8.22 6.57 18.41
N SER A 128 9.04 7.54 18.79
CA SER A 128 9.71 8.46 17.87
C SER A 128 11.21 8.44 18.10
N CYS A 129 11.96 8.51 16.99
CA CYS A 129 13.42 8.64 17.01
C CYS A 129 13.88 10.00 16.47
N ALA A 130 12.96 10.95 16.29
CA ALA A 130 13.28 12.25 15.68
C ALA A 130 13.79 13.24 16.73
N TYR A 131 14.80 14.02 16.36
CA TYR A 131 15.36 15.09 17.19
C TYR A 131 15.18 16.44 16.48
N PRO A 132 14.80 17.53 17.18
CA PRO A 132 14.59 17.65 18.63
C PRO A 132 13.19 17.18 19.10
N ILE A 133 13.08 16.78 20.37
CA ILE A 133 11.87 16.18 20.97
C ILE A 133 10.69 17.16 21.02
N THR A 134 10.93 18.40 21.42
CA THR A 134 9.87 19.42 21.63
C THR A 134 9.06 19.73 20.36
N PRO A 135 9.66 20.05 19.19
CA PRO A 135 8.88 20.31 17.97
C PRO A 135 8.23 19.04 17.41
N GLU A 136 8.83 17.87 17.68
CA GLU A 136 8.25 16.58 17.28
C GLU A 136 6.91 16.36 17.98
N ARG A 137 6.86 16.56 19.31
CA ARG A 137 5.64 16.42 20.10
C ARG A 137 4.53 17.35 19.60
N GLN A 138 4.87 18.60 19.29
CA GLN A 138 3.92 19.56 18.72
C GLN A 138 3.41 19.11 17.35
N ARG A 139 4.29 18.58 16.50
CA ARG A 139 3.93 18.02 15.20
C ARG A 139 2.97 16.84 15.38
N LEU A 140 3.26 15.89 16.27
CA LEU A 140 2.39 14.74 16.52
C LEU A 140 1.02 15.17 17.03
N ALA A 141 0.95 16.10 17.99
CA ALA A 141 -0.32 16.65 18.48
C ALA A 141 -1.14 17.28 17.35
N SER A 142 -0.49 18.02 16.43
CA SER A 142 -1.18 18.62 15.27
C SER A 142 -1.72 17.58 14.30
N VAL A 143 -1.00 16.46 14.10
CA VAL A 143 -1.41 15.35 13.24
C VAL A 143 -2.59 14.62 13.87
N VAL A 144 -2.49 14.28 15.16
CA VAL A 144 -3.57 13.62 15.89
C VAL A 144 -4.83 14.48 15.90
N LYS A 145 -4.73 15.79 16.14
CA LYS A 145 -5.89 16.70 16.08
C LYS A 145 -6.55 16.77 14.70
N LYS A 146 -5.78 16.57 13.62
CA LYS A 146 -6.29 16.66 12.25
C LYS A 146 -7.04 15.39 11.81
N TYR A 147 -6.61 14.22 12.30
CA TYR A 147 -7.08 12.93 11.80
C TYR A 147 -7.77 12.04 12.85
N GLY A 148 -7.58 12.32 14.14
CA GLY A 148 -8.31 11.71 15.26
C GLY A 148 -9.33 12.69 15.78
#